data_AF-A0A9E5Q1I3-F1
#
_entry.id   AF-A0A9E5Q1I3-F1
#
_cell.length_a   1.000
_cell.length_b   1.000
_cell.length_c   1.000
_cell.angle_alpha   90.00
_cell.angle_beta   90.00
_cell.angle_gamma   90.00
#
_symmetry.space_group_name_H-M   'P 1'
#
loop_
_entity.id
_entity.type
_entity.pdbx_description
1 polymer ?
#
loop_
_entity_poly.entity_id
_entity_poly.type
_entity_poly.pdbx_seq_one_letter_code
_entity_poly.pdbx_strand_id
1 'polypeptide(L)'
;MIRIANISGFYGDRLGAAREMLEGGAVDFLTGDYLAELTMLILHKARAKQPDTGYAVTFLRQMEQVLGPALDAGVRIVANAGGLNPAGMADALRKQATELGLA
;
A
#
# COMPACT_ATOMS: atom_id res chain seq x y z
N MET A 1 -21.59 -9.82 8.00
CA MET A 1 -20.77 -8.90 8.82
C MET A 1 -19.52 -8.59 8.00
N ILE A 2 -19.16 -7.32 7.82
CA ILE A 2 -17.94 -6.89 7.09
C ILE A 2 -16.85 -6.60 8.12
N ARG A 3 -15.63 -7.07 7.87
CA ARG A 3 -14.45 -6.92 8.72
C ARG A 3 -13.39 -6.08 8.01
N ILE A 4 -13.00 -4.98 8.64
CA ILE A 4 -12.03 -4.01 8.10
C ILE A 4 -10.86 -3.96 9.07
N ALA A 5 -9.66 -4.26 8.58
CA ALA A 5 -8.42 -4.13 9.35
C ALA A 5 -7.61 -2.93 8.84
N ASN A 6 -6.84 -2.31 9.73
CA ASN A 6 -5.91 -1.25 9.37
C ASN A 6 -4.47 -1.75 9.53
N ILE A 7 -3.62 -1.45 8.54
CA ILE A 7 -2.24 -1.95 8.44
C ILE A 7 -1.18 -0.83 8.51
N SER A 8 -1.62 0.42 8.71
CA SER A 8 -0.75 1.59 8.78
C SER A 8 -1.51 2.80 9.33
N GLY A 9 -0.87 3.51 10.28
CA GLY A 9 -1.29 4.84 10.73
C GLY A 9 -0.37 5.98 10.26
N PHE A 10 0.79 5.70 9.67
CA PHE A 10 1.73 6.71 9.19
C PHE A 10 2.72 6.17 8.14
N TYR A 11 3.40 7.08 7.42
CA TYR A 11 4.43 6.67 6.45
C TYR A 11 5.67 6.09 7.15
N GLY A 12 5.94 4.81 6.91
CA GLY A 12 7.04 4.08 7.56
C GLY A 12 6.61 3.21 8.74
N ASP A 13 5.30 3.01 8.94
CA ASP A 13 4.76 2.06 9.91
C ASP A 13 5.19 0.60 9.61
N ARG A 14 4.78 -0.33 10.46
CA ARG A 14 5.16 -1.74 10.46
C ARG A 14 4.90 -2.42 9.12
N LEU A 15 5.97 -2.85 8.45
CA LEU A 15 5.88 -3.61 7.20
C LEU A 15 5.12 -4.94 7.35
N GLY A 16 5.28 -5.62 8.49
CA GLY A 16 4.64 -6.93 8.72
C GLY A 16 3.13 -6.90 8.97
N ALA A 17 2.53 -5.73 9.24
CA ALA A 17 1.14 -5.62 9.66
C ALA A 17 0.15 -6.20 8.64
N ALA A 18 0.38 -5.99 7.34
CA ALA A 18 -0.50 -6.49 6.30
C ALA A 18 -0.54 -8.03 6.26
N ARG A 19 0.63 -8.67 6.39
CA ARG A 19 0.74 -10.13 6.42
C ARG A 19 0.09 -10.69 7.68
N GLU A 20 0.36 -10.09 8.84
CA GLU A 20 -0.24 -10.49 10.12
C GLU A 20 -1.77 -10.41 10.08
N MET A 21 -2.35 -9.41 9.41
CA MET A 21 -3.81 -9.29 9.28
C MET A 21 -4.42 -10.35 8.35
N LEU A 22 -3.70 -10.77 7.30
CA LEU A 22 -4.17 -11.83 6.40
C LEU A 22 -4.04 -13.22 7.03
N GLU A 23 -2.97 -13.46 7.79
CA GLU A 23 -2.72 -14.74 8.46
C GLU A 23 -3.53 -14.90 9.76
N GLY A 24 -3.82 -13.78 10.44
CA GLY A 24 -4.41 -13.75 11.78
C GLY A 24 -5.93 -13.93 11.86
N GLY A 25 -6.64 -13.92 10.73
CA GLY A 25 -8.09 -14.17 10.73
C GLY A 25 -8.82 -13.65 9.50
N ALA A 26 -10.14 -13.88 9.45
CA ALA A 26 -10.97 -13.43 8.34
C ALA A 26 -11.05 -11.90 8.32
N VAL A 27 -10.56 -11.27 7.24
CA VAL A 27 -10.72 -9.85 6.94
C VAL A 27 -11.33 -9.71 5.55
N ASP A 28 -12.21 -8.73 5.34
CA ASP A 28 -12.78 -8.44 4.02
C ASP A 28 -12.03 -7.29 3.34
N PHE A 29 -11.50 -6.37 4.15
CA PHE A 29 -10.74 -5.21 3.69
C PHE A 29 -9.50 -4.97 4.54
N LEU A 30 -8.39 -4.65 3.87
CA LEU A 30 -7.25 -3.98 4.48
C LEU A 30 -7.28 -2.50 4.14
N THR A 31 -7.02 -1.67 5.14
CA THR A 31 -6.94 -0.22 5.01
C THR A 31 -5.57 0.27 5.46
N GLY A 32 -5.06 1.35 4.87
CA GLY A 32 -3.82 1.96 5.32
C GLY A 32 -3.81 3.47 5.14
N ASP A 33 -3.40 4.16 6.19
CA ASP A 33 -3.18 5.61 6.19
C ASP A 33 -1.68 5.92 6.20
N TYR A 34 -1.27 6.80 5.29
CA TYR A 34 0.13 7.20 5.09
C TYR A 34 0.30 8.72 5.08
N LEU A 35 -0.79 9.49 4.98
CA LEU A 35 -0.70 10.92 4.71
C LEU A 35 -0.78 11.73 6.00
N ALA A 36 0.25 12.55 6.20
CA ALA A 36 0.33 13.57 7.23
C ALA A 36 1.10 14.76 6.67
N GLU A 37 1.05 15.92 7.33
CA GLU A 37 1.73 17.14 6.87
C GLU A 37 3.21 16.91 6.55
N LEU A 38 3.94 16.24 7.45
CA LEU A 38 5.34 15.87 7.23
C LEU A 38 5.51 14.91 6.05
N THR A 39 4.65 13.89 5.93
CA THR A 39 4.68 12.97 4.78
C THR A 39 4.51 13.73 3.47
N MET A 40 3.57 14.67 3.40
CA MET A 40 3.33 15.45 2.20
C MET A 40 4.57 16.23 1.76
N LEU A 41 5.33 16.80 2.70
CA LEU A 41 6.61 17.45 2.41
C LEU A 41 7.64 16.46 1.87
N ILE A 42 7.74 15.26 2.45
CA ILE A 42 8.67 14.21 2.00
C ILE A 42 8.33 13.79 0.55
N LEU A 43 7.05 13.51 0.28
CA LEU A 43 6.58 13.13 -1.05
C LEU A 43 6.78 14.26 -2.06
N HIS A 44 6.59 15.52 -1.65
CA HIS A 44 6.83 16.68 -2.50
C HIS A 44 8.31 16.78 -2.89
N LYS A 45 9.23 16.66 -1.91
CA LYS A 45 10.68 16.67 -2.18
C LYS A 45 11.11 15.51 -3.09
N ALA A 46 10.55 14.32 -2.89
CA ALA A 46 10.82 13.17 -3.76
C ALA A 46 10.38 13.47 -5.20
N ARG A 47 9.14 13.93 -5.39
CA ARG A 47 8.58 14.25 -6.71
C ARG A 47 9.32 15.39 -7.41
N ALA A 48 9.76 16.41 -6.67
CA ALA A 48 10.55 17.51 -7.20
C ALA A 48 11.91 17.04 -7.76
N LYS A 49 12.50 16.01 -7.17
CA LYS A 49 13.74 15.39 -7.64
C LYS A 49 13.53 14.41 -8.79
N GLN A 50 12.45 13.62 -8.72
CA GLN A 50 12.09 12.59 -9.70
C GLN A 50 10.58 12.63 -9.95
N PRO A 51 10.12 13.19 -11.08
CA PRO A 51 8.69 13.45 -11.34
C PRO A 51 7.77 12.24 -11.22
N ASP A 52 8.29 11.04 -11.48
CA ASP A 52 7.53 9.78 -11.43
C ASP A 52 7.34 9.23 -10.01
N THR A 53 7.92 9.87 -9.00
CA THR A 53 7.75 9.50 -7.58
C THR A 53 6.64 10.34 -6.92
N GLY A 54 6.65 10.50 -5.59
CA GLY A 54 5.64 11.27 -4.85
C GLY A 54 4.54 10.43 -4.21
N TYR A 55 4.79 9.14 -4.01
CA TYR A 55 3.91 8.20 -3.31
C TYR A 55 4.69 7.43 -2.23
N ALA A 56 3.98 6.81 -1.28
CA ALA A 56 4.58 6.13 -0.13
C ALA A 56 5.19 4.77 -0.52
N VAL A 57 6.51 4.71 -0.76
CA VAL A 57 7.18 3.48 -1.24
C VAL A 57 7.12 2.30 -0.26
N THR A 58 6.90 2.55 1.03
CA THR A 58 6.73 1.48 2.03
C THR A 58 5.43 0.70 1.82
N PHE A 59 4.39 1.35 1.28
CA PHE A 59 3.17 0.64 0.90
C PHE A 59 3.44 -0.36 -0.23
N LEU A 60 4.21 0.05 -1.25
CA LEU A 60 4.58 -0.85 -2.35
C LEU A 60 5.31 -2.10 -1.84
N ARG A 61 6.26 -1.92 -0.90
CA ARG A 61 6.97 -3.01 -0.22
C ARG A 61 6.05 -3.91 0.61
N GLN A 62 5.05 -3.34 1.30
CA GLN A 62 4.05 -4.16 2.00
C GLN A 62 3.26 -5.00 0.99
N MET A 63 2.84 -4.40 -0.12
CA MET A 63 2.07 -5.08 -1.17
C MET A 63 2.84 -6.23 -1.83
N GLU A 64 4.17 -6.12 -1.96
CA GLU A 64 5.00 -7.20 -2.50
C GLU A 64 4.83 -8.51 -1.71
N GLN A 65 4.60 -8.40 -0.40
CA GLN A 65 4.43 -9.54 0.49
C GLN A 65 3.02 -10.11 0.52
N VAL A 66 2.00 -9.34 0.10
CA VAL A 66 0.60 -9.67 0.40
C VAL A 66 -0.36 -9.64 -0.78
N LEU A 67 0.04 -9.15 -1.96
CA LEU A 67 -0.87 -9.09 -3.12
C LEU A 67 -1.42 -10.48 -3.52
N GLY A 68 -0.56 -11.50 -3.55
CA GLY A 68 -0.97 -12.87 -3.86
C GLY A 68 -1.95 -13.43 -2.82
N PRO A 69 -1.57 -13.51 -1.53
CA PRO A 69 -2.46 -13.97 -0.48
C PRO A 69 -3.77 -13.18 -0.37
N ALA A 70 -3.74 -11.86 -0.58
CA ALA A 70 -4.94 -11.03 -0.58
C ALA A 70 -5.87 -11.37 -1.75
N LEU A 71 -5.30 -11.64 -2.94
CA LEU A 71 -6.06 -12.07 -4.11
C LEU A 71 -6.73 -13.43 -3.87
N ASP A 72 -5.97 -14.41 -3.36
CA ASP A 72 -6.47 -15.76 -3.05
C ASP A 72 -7.60 -15.73 -2.02
N ALA A 73 -7.49 -14.84 -1.02
CA ALA A 73 -8.48 -14.67 0.02
C ALA A 73 -9.65 -13.74 -0.37
N GLY A 74 -9.62 -13.12 -1.55
CA GLY A 74 -10.65 -12.16 -1.99
C GLY A 74 -10.68 -10.86 -1.18
N VAL A 75 -9.57 -10.51 -0.53
CA VAL A 75 -9.43 -9.33 0.34
C VAL A 75 -9.17 -8.08 -0.48
N ARG A 76 -9.92 -7.01 -0.21
CA ARG A 76 -9.77 -5.73 -0.91
C ARG A 76 -8.89 -4.77 -0.13
N ILE A 77 -7.96 -4.09 -0.81
CA ILE A 77 -7.01 -3.19 -0.19
C ILE A 77 -7.34 -1.74 -0.58
N VAL A 78 -7.46 -0.85 0.41
CA VAL A 78 -7.78 0.57 0.23
C VAL A 78 -6.78 1.42 0.99
N ALA A 79 -6.05 2.30 0.31
CA ALA A 79 -5.06 3.15 0.96
C ALA A 79 -4.92 4.51 0.27
N ASN A 80 -4.50 5.52 1.03
CA ASN A 80 -4.13 6.85 0.51
C ASN A 80 -2.63 6.97 0.18
N ALA A 81 -1.92 5.83 0.12
CA ALA A 81 -0.47 5.74 -0.14
C ALA A 81 -0.02 6.36 -1.47
N GLY A 82 -0.94 6.61 -2.41
CA GLY A 82 -0.67 7.31 -3.66
C GLY A 82 -0.16 8.75 -3.48
N GLY A 83 -0.50 9.41 -2.37
CA GLY A 83 0.00 10.73 -2.03
C GLY A 83 -0.11 11.76 -3.16
N LEU A 84 1.02 12.32 -3.57
CA LEU A 84 1.11 13.34 -4.63
C LEU A 84 1.20 12.74 -6.04
N ASN A 85 1.27 11.42 -6.18
CA ASN A 85 1.23 10.71 -7.45
C ASN A 85 0.44 9.39 -7.38
N PRO A 86 -0.90 9.44 -7.24
CA PRO A 86 -1.73 8.25 -7.16
C PRO A 86 -1.69 7.38 -8.43
N ALA A 87 -1.56 8.00 -9.61
CA ALA A 87 -1.45 7.27 -10.87
C ALA A 87 -0.15 6.46 -10.93
N GLY A 88 0.98 7.07 -10.58
CA GLY A 88 2.27 6.38 -10.51
C GLY A 88 2.29 5.24 -9.49
N MET A 89 1.62 5.39 -8.34
CA MET A 89 1.44 4.28 -7.40
C MET A 89 0.64 3.13 -8.03
N ALA A 90 -0.46 3.43 -8.73
CA ALA A 90 -1.26 2.41 -9.39
C ALA A 90 -0.46 1.67 -10.47
N ASP A 91 0.33 2.38 -11.27
CA ASP A 91 1.19 1.77 -12.29
C ASP A 91 2.30 0.91 -11.68
N ALA A 92 2.92 1.37 -10.59
CA ALA A 92 3.90 0.59 -9.83
C ALA A 92 3.30 -0.70 -9.27
N LEU A 93 2.08 -0.63 -8.72
CA LEU A 93 1.36 -1.82 -8.23
C LEU A 93 1.01 -2.80 -9.34
N ARG A 94 0.55 -2.31 -10.50
CA ARG A 94 0.27 -3.17 -11.66
C ARG A 94 1.53 -3.88 -12.13
N LYS A 95 2.64 -3.15 -12.26
CA LYS A 95 3.93 -3.72 -12.63
C LYS A 95 4.34 -4.82 -11.64
N GLN A 96 4.25 -4.53 -10.34
CA GLN A 96 4.57 -5.51 -9.29
C GLN A 96 3.65 -6.73 -9.35
N ALA A 97 2.35 -6.55 -9.58
CA ALA A 97 1.42 -7.66 -9.76
C ALA A 97 1.79 -8.54 -10.96
N THR A 98 2.18 -7.95 -12.10
CA THR A 98 2.69 -8.69 -13.26
C THR A 98 3.98 -9.45 -12.94
N GLU A 99 4.93 -8.82 -12.24
CA GLU A 99 6.19 -9.47 -11.83
C GLU A 99 5.96 -10.65 -10.87
N LEU A 100 4.91 -10.59 -10.05
CA LEU A 100 4.46 -11.67 -9.17
C LEU A 100 3.59 -12.72 -9.86
N GLY A 101 3.24 -12.55 -11.15
CA GLY A 101 2.39 -13.48 -11.91
C GLY A 101 0.91 -13.45 -11.50
N LEU A 102 0.43 -12.32 -10.97
CA LEU A 102 -0.95 -12.14 -10.46
C LEU A 102 -1.89 -11.46 -11.47
N ALA A 103 -1.40 -11.08 -12.66
CA ALA A 103 -2.11 -10.32 -13.69
C ALA A 103 -1.83 -10.88 -15.09
#